data_AF-I3S868-F1
#
_entry.id   AF-I3S868-F1
#
_cell.length_a   1.000
_cell.length_b   1.000
_cell.length_c   1.000
_cell.angle_alpha   90.00
_cell.angle_beta   90.00
_cell.angle_gamma   90.00
#
_symmetry.space_group_name_H-M   'P 1'
#
loop_
_entity.id
_entity.type
_entity.pdbx_description
1 polymer ?
#
loop_
_entity_poly.entity_id
_entity_poly.type
_entity_poly.pdbx_seq_one_letter_code
_entity_poly.pdbx_strand_id
1 'polypeptide(L)' 'MYDCTHYYLHHAQPKTEIPRNLKKYHLNHHFRIQDKGFGITSSLWDKVFGTLPQSKAEAKSM' A
#
# COMPACT_ATOMS: atom_id res chain seq x y z
N MET A 1 -11.35 -9.99 -8.37
CA MET A 1 -10.73 -9.88 -7.01
C MET A 1 -10.09 -8.51 -6.81
N TYR A 2 -9.26 -8.03 -7.74
CA TYR A 2 -8.60 -6.71 -7.67
C TYR A 2 -9.57 -5.55 -7.35
N ASP A 3 -10.61 -5.34 -8.16
CA ASP A 3 -11.53 -4.21 -7.96
C ASP A 3 -12.29 -4.28 -6.63
N CYS A 4 -12.72 -5.48 -6.22
CA CYS A 4 -13.36 -5.68 -4.93
C CYS A 4 -12.42 -5.34 -3.78
N THR A 5 -11.15 -5.75 -3.86
CA THR A 5 -10.13 -5.37 -2.87
C THR A 5 -9.93 -3.86 -2.88
N HIS A 6 -9.78 -3.24 -4.05
CA HIS A 6 -9.62 -1.78 -4.17
C HIS A 6 -10.79 -1.03 -3.51
N TYR A 7 -12.02 -1.42 -3.85
CA TYR A 7 -13.23 -0.87 -3.26
C TYR A 7 -13.26 -1.06 -1.74
N TYR A 8 -12.93 -2.26 -1.26
CA TYR A 8 -12.86 -2.57 0.17
C TYR A 8 -11.82 -1.71 0.90
N LEU A 9 -10.63 -1.52 0.34
CA LEU A 9 -9.56 -0.71 0.95
C LEU A 9 -9.97 0.77 1.10
N HIS A 10 -10.75 1.31 0.16
CA HIS A 10 -11.29 2.66 0.28
C HIS A 10 -12.41 2.76 1.32
N HIS A 11 -13.39 1.88 1.25
CA HIS A 11 -14.68 2.11 1.92
C HIS A 11 -14.86 1.35 3.24
N ALA A 12 -14.13 0.26 3.46
CA ALA A 12 -14.29 -0.55 4.67
C ALA A 12 -13.31 -0.13 5.79
N GLN A 13 -13.53 -0.65 6.99
CA GLN A 13 -12.61 -0.52 8.13
C GLN A 13 -12.08 -1.92 8.51
N PRO A 14 -10.95 -2.36 7.92
CA PRO A 14 -10.43 -3.70 8.19
C PRO A 14 -9.96 -3.84 9.63
N LYS A 15 -10.38 -4.93 10.30
CA LYS A 15 -10.05 -5.20 11.70
C LYS A 15 -8.81 -6.09 11.88
N THR A 16 -8.46 -6.87 10.86
CA THR A 16 -7.29 -7.75 10.88
C THR A 16 -6.07 -7.07 10.27
N GLU A 17 -4.88 -7.53 10.67
CA GLU A 17 -3.62 -6.84 10.37
C GLU A 17 -3.32 -6.73 8.88
N ILE A 18 -3.46 -7.83 8.13
CA ILE A 18 -3.15 -7.89 6.69
C ILE A 18 -3.92 -6.85 5.88
N PRO A 19 -5.27 -6.85 5.86
CA PRO A 19 -6.03 -5.87 5.09
C PRO A 19 -5.91 -4.45 5.66
N ARG A 20 -5.63 -4.29 6.96
CA ARG A 20 -5.34 -2.97 7.55
C ARG A 20 -4.02 -2.40 7.01
N ASN A 21 -3.00 -3.24 6.86
CA ASN A 21 -1.72 -2.85 6.29
C ASN A 21 -1.86 -2.53 4.79
N LEU A 22 -2.63 -3.32 4.03
CA LEU A 22 -2.96 -3.01 2.64
C LEU A 22 -3.74 -1.70 2.51
N LYS A 23 -4.69 -1.43 3.42
CA LYS A 23 -5.41 -0.14 3.43
C LYS A 23 -4.45 1.02 3.66
N LYS A 24 -3.58 0.92 4.67
CA LYS A 24 -2.57 1.95 4.95
C LYS A 24 -1.63 2.17 3.75
N TYR A 25 -1.21 1.09 3.11
CA TYR A 25 -0.37 1.11 1.91
C TYR A 25 -1.05 1.87 0.77
N HIS A 26 -2.28 1.47 0.43
CA HIS A 26 -3.06 2.07 -0.65
C HIS A 26 -3.41 3.54 -0.40
N LEU A 27 -3.75 3.89 0.84
CA LEU A 27 -4.03 5.30 1.17
C LEU A 27 -2.75 6.16 1.17
N ASN A 28 -1.57 5.59 1.48
CA ASN A 28 -0.32 6.32 1.30
C ASN A 28 -0.04 6.61 -0.18
N HIS A 29 -0.36 5.68 -1.10
CA HIS A 29 -0.29 5.94 -2.53
C HIS A 29 -1.15 7.16 -2.89
N HIS A 30 -2.43 7.18 -2.51
CA HIS A 30 -3.31 8.31 -2.85
C HIS A 30 -2.93 9.66 -2.20
N PHE A 31 -2.48 9.66 -0.95
CA PHE A 31 -2.37 10.89 -0.15
C PHE A 31 -0.95 11.35 0.17
N ARG A 32 0.08 10.54 -0.12
CA ARG A 32 1.47 10.88 0.23
C ARG A 32 2.44 10.71 -0.92
N ILE A 33 2.41 9.56 -1.59
CA ILE A 33 3.43 9.18 -2.57
C ILE A 33 2.72 8.50 -3.76
N GLN A 34 2.15 9.31 -4.65
CA GLN A 34 1.33 8.83 -5.78
C GLN A 34 2.17 8.14 -6.88
N ASP A 35 3.48 8.36 -6.90
CA ASP A 35 4.43 7.74 -7.82
C ASP A 35 5.01 6.41 -7.31
N LYS A 36 4.53 5.90 -6.17
CA LYS A 36 4.92 4.61 -5.58
C LYS A 36 3.70 3.86 -5.06
N GLY A 37 3.88 2.57 -4.78
CA GLY A 37 2.87 1.76 -4.09
C GLY A 37 1.67 1.39 -4.97
N PHE A 38 1.92 0.85 -6.16
CA PHE A 38 0.90 0.57 -7.16
C PHE A 38 0.09 -0.72 -6.87
N GLY A 39 0.63 -1.62 -6.06
CA GLY A 39 0.03 -2.90 -5.74
C GLY A 39 -1.19 -2.82 -4.81
N ILE A 40 -2.36 -3.25 -5.30
CA ILE A 40 -3.61 -3.22 -4.52
C ILE A 40 -3.83 -4.50 -3.71
N THR A 41 -3.58 -5.67 -4.31
CA THR A 41 -3.77 -6.97 -3.66
C THR A 41 -2.53 -7.43 -2.90
N SER A 42 -1.36 -6.91 -3.25
CA SER A 42 -0.04 -7.27 -2.73
C SER A 42 0.99 -6.23 -3.18
N SER A 43 2.01 -5.99 -2.36
CA SER A 43 3.17 -5.14 -2.71
C SER A 43 4.31 -5.91 -3.39
N LEU A 44 4.10 -7.17 -3.78
CA LEU A 44 5.13 -8.02 -4.38
C LEU A 44 5.76 -7.36 -5.61
N TRP A 45 4.94 -6.88 -6.54
CA TRP A 45 5.45 -6.25 -7.76
C TRP A 45 6.12 -4.92 -7.49
N ASP A 46 5.69 -4.17 -6.48
CA ASP A 46 6.38 -2.94 -6.08
C ASP A 46 7.78 -3.20 -5.54
N LYS A 47 8.03 -4.36 -4.93
CA LYS A 47 9.39 -4.79 -4.56
C LYS A 47 10.22 -5.13 -5.80
N VAL A 48 9.65 -5.90 -6.72
CA VAL A 48 10.33 -6.34 -7.96
C VAL A 48 10.74 -5.15 -8.83
N PHE A 49 9.88 -4.13 -8.93
CA PHE A 49 10.10 -2.97 -9.78
C PHE A 49 10.64 -1.74 -9.04
N GLY A 50 10.97 -1.85 -7.75
CA GLY A 50 11.56 -0.75 -6.98
C GLY A 50 10.60 0.41 -6.69
N THR A 51 9.29 0.17 -6.74
CA THR A 51 8.22 1.16 -6.49
C THR A 51 7.62 1.02 -5.10
N LEU A 52 8.27 0.29 -4.18
CA LEU A 52 7.83 0.17 -2.80
C LEU A 52 7.99 1.53 -2.08
N PRO A 53 6.94 2.04 -1.40
CA PRO A 53 7.04 3.23 -0.57
C PRO A 53 8.01 3.00 0.59
N GLN A 54 9.02 3.87 0.74
CA GLN A 54 9.98 3.77 1.84
C GLN A 54 9.29 4.02 3.19
N SER A 55 9.64 3.20 4.17
CA SER A 55 9.24 3.46 5.55
C SER A 55 10.07 4.60 6.14
N LYS A 56 9.52 5.34 7.12
CA LYS A 56 10.28 6.38 7.86
C LYS A 56 11.56 5.83 8.52
N ALA A 57 11.65 4.53 8.78
CA ALA A 57 12.83 3.90 9.34
C ALA A 57 13.97 3.81 8.31
N GLU A 58 13.65 3.52 7.06
CA GLU A 58 14.63 3.40 5.95
C GLU A 58 15.13 4.77 5.48
N ALA A 59 14.27 5.80 5.52
CA ALA A 59 14.67 7.17 5.18
C ALA A 59 15.67 7.80 6.16
N LYS A 60 15.85 7.21 7.37
CA LYS A 60 16.82 7.67 8.38
C LYS A 60 18.19 6.97 8.23
N SER A 61 18.26 5.88 7.47
CA SER A 61 19.51 5.12 7.25
C SER A 61 20.19 5.44 5.92
N MET A 62 19.64 6.37 5.13
CA MET A 62 20.27 6.98 3.96
C MET A 62 20.73 8.39 4.30
#